data_AF-A0A8J2JND9-F1
#
_entry.id   AF-A0A8J2JND9-F1
#
_cell.length_a   1.000
_cell.length_b   1.000
_cell.length_c   1.000
_cell.angle_alpha   90.00
_cell.angle_beta   90.00
_cell.angle_gamma   90.00
#
_symmetry.space_group_name_H-M   'P 1'
#
loop_
_entity.id
_entity.type
_entity.pdbx_description
1 polymer ?
#
loop_
_entity_poly.entity_id
_entity_poly.type
_entity_poly.pdbx_seq_one_letter_code
_entity_poly.pdbx_strand_id
1 'polypeptide(L)'
;NKRRGCPPKKISPRDQKLILRKFKVTPTLTARAALKEVQQELGKNASPSTIRRILDNDASSTNKALKKPFISKKNIRKRLEWCRR
;
A
#
# COMPACT_ATOMS: atom_id res chain seq x y z
N ASN A 1 -36.93 0.79 15.94
CA ASN A 1 -35.57 1.19 16.37
C ASN A 1 -34.84 1.84 15.18
N LYS A 2 -34.94 3.17 14.99
CA LYS A 2 -34.29 3.85 13.85
C LYS A 2 -32.78 3.80 14.05
N ARG A 3 -32.06 3.05 13.20
CA ARG A 3 -30.59 3.04 13.21
C ARG A 3 -30.11 4.48 12.98
N ARG A 4 -29.35 5.04 13.91
CA ARG A 4 -28.71 6.35 13.72
C ARG A 4 -27.80 6.22 12.49
N GLY A 5 -28.00 7.06 11.48
CA GLY A 5 -27.23 7.03 10.25
C GLY A 5 -25.77 7.43 10.51
N CYS A 6 -24.82 6.79 9.83
CA CYS A 6 -23.43 7.25 9.84
C CYS A 6 -23.25 8.40 8.84
N PRO A 7 -22.40 9.40 9.14
CA PRO A 7 -22.02 10.39 8.15
C PRO A 7 -21.41 9.75 6.88
N PRO A 8 -21.63 10.34 5.70
CA PRO A 8 -21.04 9.84 4.47
C PRO A 8 -19.50 9.89 4.53
N LYS A 9 -18.85 8.91 3.92
CA LYS A 9 -17.38 8.86 3.85
C LYS A 9 -16.87 9.97 2.94
N LYS A 10 -15.84 10.70 3.39
CA LYS A 10 -15.17 11.74 2.58
C LYS A 10 -14.44 11.18 1.35
N ILE A 11 -13.94 9.95 1.45
CA ILE A 11 -13.27 9.24 0.35
C ILE A 11 -14.25 8.24 -0.26
N SER A 12 -14.45 8.33 -1.58
CA SER A 12 -15.33 7.44 -2.31
C SER A 12 -14.68 6.07 -2.53
N PRO A 13 -15.45 5.00 -2.79
CA PRO A 13 -14.88 3.69 -3.12
C PRO A 13 -13.94 3.71 -4.33
N ARG A 14 -14.19 4.59 -5.31
CA ARG A 14 -13.32 4.77 -6.49
C ARG A 14 -11.96 5.33 -6.09
N ASP A 15 -11.97 6.36 -5.24
CA ASP A 15 -10.73 6.98 -4.74
C ASP A 15 -9.93 5.98 -3.90
N GLN A 16 -10.61 5.16 -3.08
CA GLN A 16 -9.96 4.09 -2.31
C GLN A 16 -9.20 3.12 -3.24
N LYS A 17 -9.83 2.67 -4.34
CA LYS A 17 -9.17 1.80 -5.32
C LYS A 17 -7.95 2.47 -5.97
N LEU A 18 -8.02 3.75 -6.28
CA LEU A 18 -6.89 4.50 -6.84
C LEU A 18 -5.71 4.58 -5.86
N ILE A 19 -6.00 4.90 -4.58
CA ILE A 19 -5.01 4.92 -3.50
C ILE A 19 -4.35 3.53 -3.39
N LEU A 20 -5.15 2.47 -3.31
CA LEU A 20 -4.63 1.11 -3.19
C LEU A 20 -3.78 0.70 -4.40
N ARG A 21 -4.18 1.08 -5.61
CA ARG A 21 -3.39 0.80 -6.82
C ARG A 21 -2.01 1.45 -6.76
N LYS A 22 -1.92 2.68 -6.26
CA LYS A 22 -0.63 3.36 -6.09
C LYS A 22 0.29 2.61 -5.14
N PHE A 23 -0.21 2.24 -3.96
CA PHE A 23 0.57 1.48 -2.99
C PHE A 23 1.00 0.10 -3.50
N LYS A 24 0.22 -0.53 -4.40
CA LYS A 24 0.62 -1.79 -5.04
C LYS A 24 1.77 -1.60 -6.04
N VAL A 25 1.84 -0.44 -6.71
CA VAL A 25 2.95 -0.11 -7.63
C VAL A 25 4.19 0.34 -6.83
N THR A 26 4.01 1.16 -5.79
CA THR A 26 5.08 1.71 -4.95
C THR A 26 4.85 1.34 -3.47
N PRO A 27 5.17 0.10 -3.06
CA PRO A 27 4.87 -0.39 -1.70
C PRO A 27 5.70 0.28 -0.61
N THR A 28 6.75 1.03 -0.97
CA THR A 28 7.62 1.78 -0.04
C THR A 28 7.08 3.16 0.32
N LEU A 29 5.98 3.59 -0.32
CA LEU A 29 5.41 4.91 -0.09
C LEU A 29 4.88 5.02 1.35
N THR A 30 5.16 6.13 2.03
CA THR A 30 4.63 6.36 3.37
C THR A 30 3.21 6.93 3.29
N ALA A 31 2.39 6.70 4.32
CA ALA A 31 1.02 7.25 4.38
C ALA A 31 0.96 8.78 4.29
N ARG A 32 1.99 9.50 4.77
CA ARG A 32 2.08 10.97 4.65
C ARG A 32 2.43 11.41 3.22
N ALA A 33 3.37 10.72 2.57
CA ALA A 33 3.71 10.98 1.18
C ALA A 33 2.51 10.68 0.26
N ALA A 34 1.86 9.55 0.46
CA ALA A 34 0.65 9.18 -0.26
C ALA A 34 -0.49 10.18 -0.06
N LEU A 35 -0.65 10.72 1.16
CA LEU A 35 -1.64 11.77 1.40
C LEU A 35 -1.38 13.01 0.53
N LYS A 36 -0.12 13.44 0.43
CA LYS A 36 0.26 14.60 -0.40
C LYS A 36 -0.08 14.36 -1.87
N GLU A 37 0.24 13.18 -2.39
CA GLU A 37 -0.11 12.80 -3.76
C GLU A 37 -1.62 12.73 -3.98
N VAL A 38 -2.35 12.14 -3.04
CA VAL A 38 -3.82 12.03 -3.09
C VAL A 38 -4.46 13.41 -3.06
N GLN A 39 -3.94 14.33 -2.24
CA GLN A 39 -4.43 15.69 -2.19
C GLN A 39 -4.15 16.43 -3.49
N GLN A 40 -2.98 16.21 -4.09
CA GLN A 40 -2.61 16.82 -5.38
C GLN A 40 -3.46 16.30 -6.55
N GLU A 41 -3.77 15.00 -6.58
CA GLU A 41 -4.50 14.39 -7.71
C GLU A 41 -6.03 14.46 -7.55
N LEU A 42 -6.53 14.22 -6.34
CA LEU A 42 -7.97 14.10 -6.07
C LEU A 42 -8.55 15.37 -5.45
N GLY A 43 -7.72 16.32 -5.01
CA GLY A 43 -8.16 17.55 -4.33
C GLY A 43 -8.84 17.30 -2.97
N LYS A 44 -8.75 16.10 -2.41
CA LYS A 44 -9.46 15.70 -1.19
C LYS A 44 -8.55 15.76 0.02
N ASN A 45 -9.04 16.41 1.08
CA ASN A 45 -8.37 16.47 2.37
C ASN A 45 -8.75 15.24 3.21
N ALA A 46 -7.73 14.50 3.64
CA ALA A 46 -7.86 13.36 4.55
C ALA A 46 -6.75 13.40 5.61
N SER A 47 -6.94 12.65 6.70
CA SER A 47 -5.85 12.46 7.66
C SER A 47 -4.94 11.31 7.19
N PRO A 48 -3.64 11.31 7.57
CA PRO A 48 -2.76 10.16 7.32
C PRO A 48 -3.31 8.85 7.93
N SER A 49 -4.08 8.95 9.01
CA SER A 49 -4.75 7.81 9.64
C SER A 49 -5.85 7.21 8.76
N THR A 50 -6.57 8.04 8.00
CA THR A 50 -7.56 7.55 7.02
C THR A 50 -6.89 6.73 5.92
N ILE A 51 -5.73 7.17 5.42
CA ILE A 51 -4.96 6.42 4.41
C ILE A 51 -4.49 5.08 4.98
N ARG A 52 -3.93 5.07 6.20
CA ARG A 52 -3.57 3.81 6.89
C ARG A 52 -4.76 2.86 7.01
N ARG A 53 -5.91 3.36 7.48
CA ARG A 53 -7.12 2.54 7.61
C ARG A 53 -7.57 1.93 6.29
N ILE A 54 -7.41 2.65 5.16
CA ILE A 54 -7.73 2.10 3.84
C ILE A 54 -6.79 0.95 3.49
N LEU A 55 -5.49 1.10 3.76
CA LEU A 55 -4.48 0.06 3.51
C LEU A 55 -4.70 -1.17 4.39
N ASP A 56 -4.97 -0.96 5.67
CA ASP A 56 -5.20 -2.03 6.65
C ASP A 56 -6.44 -2.85 6.27
N ASN A 57 -7.51 -2.20 5.81
CA ASN A 57 -8.73 -2.89 5.36
C ASN A 57 -8.53 -3.70 4.07
N ASP A 58 -7.61 -3.30 3.19
CA ASP A 58 -7.28 -4.06 1.97
C ASP A 58 -6.24 -5.15 2.23
N ALA A 59 -5.90 -5.43 3.50
CA ALA A 59 -4.81 -6.30 3.94
C ALA A 59 -3.46 -5.99 3.27
N SER A 60 -3.31 -4.77 2.74
CA SER A 60 -2.13 -4.33 2.04
C SER A 60 -1.14 -3.82 3.07
N SER A 61 -0.37 -4.74 3.65
CA SER A 61 0.69 -4.37 4.59
C SER A 61 1.77 -3.59 3.84
N THR A 62 2.17 -2.45 4.40
CA THR A 62 3.41 -1.77 3.98
C THR A 62 4.59 -2.63 4.44
N ASN A 63 4.86 -3.71 3.70
CA ASN A 63 5.95 -4.61 4.00
C ASN A 63 7.27 -3.90 3.71
N LYS A 64 8.14 -3.84 4.72
CA LYS A 64 9.54 -3.46 4.48
C LYS A 64 10.12 -4.48 3.51
N ALA A 65 10.70 -3.99 2.41
CA ALA A 65 11.48 -4.85 1.54
C ALA A 65 12.56 -5.54 2.39
N LEU A 66 12.47 -6.87 2.50
CA LEU A 66 13.52 -7.64 3.16
C LEU A 66 14.82 -7.40 2.41
N LYS A 67 15.91 -7.17 3.14
CA LYS A 67 17.25 -7.13 2.55
C LYS A 67 17.53 -8.52 1.98
N LYS A 68 17.19 -8.74 0.70
CA LYS A 68 17.72 -9.90 -0.01
C LYS A 68 19.24 -9.79 0.12
N PRO A 69 19.96 -10.86 0.50
CA PRO A 69 21.40 -10.85 0.32
C PRO A 69 21.67 -10.45 -1.13
N PHE A 70 22.57 -9.49 -1.35
CA PHE A 70 22.99 -9.08 -2.68
C PHE A 70 23.81 -10.22 -3.31
N ILE A 71 23.11 -11.27 -3.72
CA ILE A 71 23.69 -12.46 -4.32
C ILE A 71 23.88 -12.16 -5.81
N SER A 72 25.11 -12.30 -6.30
CA SER A 72 25.38 -12.19 -7.73
C SER A 72 24.56 -13.23 -8.52
N LYS A 73 24.24 -12.93 -9.78
CA LYS A 73 23.51 -13.87 -10.66
C LYS A 73 24.14 -15.27 -10.68
N LYS A 74 25.48 -15.34 -10.64
CA LYS A 74 26.27 -16.58 -10.55
C LYS A 74 25.96 -17.39 -9.28
N ASN A 75 25.91 -16.73 -8.12
CA ASN A 75 25.65 -17.39 -6.84
C ASN A 75 24.17 -17.79 -6.70
N ILE A 76 23.23 -17.04 -7.28
CA ILE A 76 21.82 -17.46 -7.38
C ILE A 76 21.73 -18.78 -8.14
N ARG A 77 22.35 -18.87 -9.32
CA ARG A 77 22.35 -20.09 -10.13
C ARG A 77 22.92 -21.28 -9.36
N LYS A 78 24.09 -21.14 -8.74
CA LYS A 78 24.71 -22.22 -7.95
C LYS A 78 23.81 -22.74 -6.83
N ARG A 79 23.14 -21.85 -6.11
CA ARG A 79 22.20 -22.24 -5.04
C ARG A 79 20.99 -22.99 -5.58
N LEU A 80 20.43 -22.53 -6.71
CA LEU A 80 19.30 -23.21 -7.36
C LEU A 80 19.69 -24.59 -7.89
N GLU A 81 20.88 -24.73 -8.49
CA GLU A 81 21.41 -26.04 -8.92
C GLU A 81 21.61 -26.97 -7.73
N TRP A 82 22.18 -26.48 -6.62
CA TRP A 82 22.35 -27.27 -5.41
C TRP A 82 21.01 -27.73 -4.81
N CYS A 83 19.99 -26.87 -4.76
CA CYS A 83 18.66 -27.26 -4.25
C CYS A 83 17.89 -28.22 -5.16
N ARG A 84 18.24 -28.30 -6.45
CA ARG A 84 17.59 -29.21 -7.42
C ARG A 84 18.22 -30.61 -7.44
N ARG A 85 19.46 -30.71 -6.98
CA ARG A 85 20.18 -31.98 -6.81
C ARG A 85 19.71 -32.69 -5.56
#